data_AF-A0A1H5X403-F1
#
_entry.id   AF-A0A1H5X403-F1
#
_cell.length_a   1.000
_cell.length_b   1.000
_cell.length_c   1.000
_cell.angle_alpha   90.00
_cell.angle_beta   90.00
_cell.angle_gamma   90.00
#
_symmetry.space_group_name_H-M   'P 1'
#
loop_
_entity.id
_entity.type
_entity.pdbx_description
1 polymer ?
#
loop_
_entity_poly.entity_id
_entity_poly.type
_entity_poly.pdbx_seq_one_letter_code
_entity_poly.pdbx_strand_id
1 'polypeptide(L)'
;MSGMQDYWDALGRLKAGKPVRLPKGSPINKDSVALEAGRGRGSIKRSRESFLSLISAIENAANADESPREPDILRRYKEAADEYKDMYHRALNRELMLVERVARLEKELARFSNIVPIKK
;
A
#
# COMPACT_ATOMS: atom_id res chain seq x y z
N MET A 1 34.95 9.96 23.10
CA MET A 1 33.65 9.33 22.79
C MET A 1 33.81 8.44 21.57
N SER A 2 33.34 7.19 21.67
CA SER A 2 33.57 6.16 20.64
C SER A 2 32.70 6.45 19.41
N GLY A 3 33.32 6.86 18.31
CA GLY A 3 32.59 7.21 17.08
C GLY A 3 31.71 6.09 16.52
N MET A 4 31.89 4.84 16.96
CA MET A 4 31.04 3.71 16.59
C MET A 4 29.68 3.74 17.30
N GLN A 5 29.65 4.14 18.57
CA GLN A 5 28.40 4.22 19.34
C GLN A 5 27.49 5.32 18.77
N ASP A 6 28.08 6.46 18.38
CA ASP A 6 27.37 7.57 17.74
C ASP A 6 26.57 7.12 16.50
N TYR A 7 27.12 6.19 15.71
CA TYR A 7 26.43 5.65 14.53
C TYR A 7 25.29 4.68 14.89
N TRP A 8 25.47 3.86 15.92
CA TRP A 8 24.40 2.98 16.41
C TRP A 8 23.23 3.79 16.98
N ASP A 9 23.54 4.83 17.76
CA ASP A 9 22.54 5.75 18.31
C ASP A 9 21.83 6.53 17.19
N ALA A 10 22.56 6.93 16.14
CA ALA A 10 21.98 7.54 14.94
C ALA A 10 21.04 6.58 14.20
N LEU A 11 21.43 5.32 14.01
CA LEU A 11 20.56 4.31 13.40
C LEU A 11 19.30 4.08 14.24
N GLY A 12 19.41 4.03 15.57
CA GLY A 12 18.26 3.91 16.47
C GLY A 12 17.29 5.08 16.35
N ARG A 13 17.81 6.31 16.28
CA ARG A 13 16.99 7.53 16.09
C ARG A 13 16.24 7.54 14.76
N LEU A 14 16.90 7.11 13.68
CA LEU A 14 16.29 6.99 12.36
C LEU A 14 15.18 5.93 12.34
N LYS A 15 15.43 4.74 12.90
CA LYS A 15 14.41 3.69 13.06
C LYS A 15 13.20 4.14 13.89
N ALA A 16 13.43 4.97 14.92
CA ALA A 16 12.36 5.50 15.77
C ALA A 16 11.61 6.71 15.15
N GLY A 17 11.97 7.15 13.94
CA GLY A 17 11.37 8.33 13.29
C GLY A 17 11.66 9.65 14.02
N LYS A 18 12.70 9.70 14.85
CA LYS A 18 13.10 10.88 15.64
C LYS A 18 14.52 11.35 15.26
N PRO A 19 14.78 11.71 14.00
CA PRO A 19 16.06 12.29 13.62
C PRO A 19 16.25 13.67 14.27
N VAL A 20 17.51 13.99 14.60
CA VAL A 20 17.92 15.25 15.22
C VAL A 20 18.55 16.18 14.20
N ARG A 21 19.28 15.64 13.21
CA ARG A 21 20.01 16.42 12.19
C ARG A 21 19.39 16.33 10.81
N LEU A 22 18.69 15.23 10.52
CA LEU A 22 17.97 15.02 9.25
C LEU A 22 16.48 15.34 9.38
N PRO A 23 15.79 15.68 8.27
CA PRO A 23 14.34 15.81 8.29
C PRO A 23 13.67 14.46 8.56
N LYS A 24 12.49 14.51 9.19
CA LYS A 24 11.63 13.33 9.40
C LYS A 24 11.28 12.69 8.05
N GLY A 25 11.30 11.36 7.99
CA GLY A 25 11.07 10.60 6.76
C GLY A 25 12.28 10.50 5.83
N SER A 26 13.49 10.90 6.29
CA SER A 26 14.72 10.65 5.52
C SER A 26 14.97 9.16 5.36
N PRO A 27 15.44 8.71 4.17
CA PRO A 27 15.70 7.29 3.93
C PRO A 27 16.85 6.78 4.81
N ILE A 28 16.71 5.58 5.35
CA ILE A 28 17.78 4.93 6.11
C ILE A 28 18.83 4.40 5.13
N ASN A 29 19.99 5.05 5.09
CA ASN A 29 21.14 4.61 4.31
C ASN A 29 22.45 4.99 5.02
N LYS A 30 23.59 4.52 4.51
CA LYS A 30 24.92 4.77 5.10
C LYS A 30 25.23 6.26 5.26
N ASP A 31 24.85 7.09 4.30
CA ASP A 31 25.11 8.53 4.34
C ASP A 31 24.17 9.25 5.32
N SER A 32 22.91 8.84 5.39
CA SER A 32 21.93 9.36 6.34
C SER A 32 22.35 9.05 7.78
N VAL A 33 22.79 7.82 8.06
CA VAL A 33 23.30 7.45 9.39
C VAL A 33 24.56 8.27 9.73
N ALA A 34 25.47 8.47 8.77
CA ALA A 34 26.66 9.28 8.99
C ALA A 34 26.34 10.75 9.29
N LEU A 35 25.41 11.35 8.53
CA LEU A 35 24.96 12.73 8.74
C LEU A 35 24.24 12.89 10.07
N GLU A 36 23.41 11.92 10.47
CA GLU A 36 22.67 11.93 11.74
C GLU A 36 23.59 11.76 12.95
N ALA A 37 24.71 11.05 12.79
CA ALA A 37 25.80 10.99 13.76
C ALA A 37 26.69 12.26 13.77
N GLY A 38 26.42 13.22 12.89
CA GLY A 38 27.18 14.47 12.79
C GLY A 38 28.51 14.36 12.05
N ARG A 39 28.64 13.35 11.18
CA ARG A 39 29.83 13.08 10.37
C ARG A 39 29.53 13.37 8.89
N GLY A 40 30.57 13.52 8.09
CA GLY A 40 30.43 13.74 6.65
C GLY A 40 29.89 12.50 5.92
N ARG A 41 29.26 12.72 4.76
CA ARG A 41 28.89 11.64 3.83
C ARG A 41 30.12 10.79 3.48
N GLY A 42 29.94 9.47 3.34
CA GLY A 42 31.05 8.54 3.08
C GLY A 42 31.94 8.20 4.27
N SER A 43 31.60 8.63 5.50
CA SER A 43 32.35 8.26 6.71
C SER A 43 32.24 6.76 7.05
N ILE A 44 31.13 6.13 6.67
CA ILE A 44 30.89 4.69 6.83
C ILE A 44 31.33 3.99 5.54
N LYS A 45 32.51 3.35 5.56
CA LYS A 45 33.08 2.63 4.41
C LYS A 45 32.99 1.11 4.59
N ARG A 46 32.56 0.40 3.55
CA ARG A 46 32.46 -1.07 3.52
C ARG A 46 33.81 -1.79 3.64
N SER A 47 34.90 -1.13 3.24
CA SER A 47 36.26 -1.69 3.34
C SER A 47 36.78 -1.79 4.77
N ARG A 48 36.11 -1.20 5.76
CA ARG A 48 36.50 -1.25 7.17
C ARG A 48 35.66 -2.31 7.88
N GLU A 49 36.32 -3.35 8.39
CA GLU A 49 35.66 -4.48 9.06
C GLU A 49 34.79 -4.06 10.25
N SER A 50 35.21 -3.02 10.98
CA SER A 50 34.46 -2.46 12.12
C SER A 50 33.05 -1.97 11.76
N PHE A 51 32.81 -1.59 10.49
CA PHE A 51 31.50 -1.13 10.03
C PHE A 51 30.63 -2.22 9.42
N LEU A 52 31.14 -3.45 9.22
CA LEU A 52 30.36 -4.50 8.54
C LEU A 52 29.06 -4.84 9.28
N SER A 53 29.13 -4.98 10.61
CA SER A 53 27.95 -5.25 11.44
C SER A 53 26.92 -4.11 11.36
N LEU A 54 27.39 -2.85 11.40
CA LEU A 54 26.53 -1.68 11.28
C LEU A 54 25.91 -1.58 9.88
N ILE A 55 26.68 -1.82 8.82
CA ILE A 55 26.19 -1.78 7.44
C ILE A 55 25.08 -2.81 7.23
N SER A 56 25.25 -4.03 7.74
CA SER A 56 24.20 -5.06 7.69
C SER A 56 22.95 -4.61 8.45
N ALA A 57 23.10 -3.99 9.62
CA ALA A 57 21.96 -3.47 10.38
C ALA A 57 21.24 -2.30 9.68
N ILE A 58 21.99 -1.46 8.94
CA ILE A 58 21.44 -0.37 8.10
C ILE A 58 20.67 -0.94 6.92
N GLU A 59 21.23 -1.94 6.22
CA GLU A 59 20.57 -2.59 5.08
C GLU A 59 19.28 -3.28 5.50
N ASN A 60 19.29 -4.00 6.63
CA ASN A 60 18.08 -4.60 7.19
C ASN A 60 17.02 -3.57 7.56
N ALA A 61 17.43 -2.41 8.08
CA ALA A 61 16.51 -1.32 8.43
C ALA A 61 15.92 -0.65 7.18
N ALA A 62 16.75 -0.43 6.15
CA ALA A 62 16.32 0.18 4.89
C ALA A 62 15.26 -0.67 4.18
N ASN A 63 15.40 -2.00 4.23
CA ASN A 63 14.43 -2.93 3.64
C ASN A 63 13.15 -3.05 4.49
N ALA A 64 13.23 -2.87 5.81
CA ALA A 64 12.05 -2.88 6.69
C ALA A 64 11.14 -1.65 6.48
N ASP A 65 11.70 -0.53 6.00
CA ASP A 65 10.96 0.68 5.65
C ASP A 65 10.24 0.59 4.28
N GLU A 66 10.26 -0.55 3.59
CA GLU A 66 9.40 -0.83 2.42
C GLU A 66 7.91 -1.04 2.79
N SER A 67 7.45 -0.43 3.88
CA SER A 67 6.01 -0.17 4.02
C SER A 67 5.56 0.66 2.81
N PRO A 68 4.43 0.33 2.16
CA PRO A 68 3.97 1.06 0.98
C PRO A 68 3.93 2.56 1.29
N ARG A 69 4.70 3.35 0.55
CA ARG A 69 4.75 4.81 0.71
C ARG A 69 3.33 5.35 0.61
N GLU A 70 2.96 6.33 1.44
CA GLU A 70 1.64 6.99 1.45
C GLU A 70 1.00 7.27 0.06
N PRO A 71 1.74 7.66 -1.00
CA PRO A 71 1.14 7.80 -2.34
C PRO A 71 0.63 6.49 -2.95
N ASP A 72 1.23 5.35 -2.64
CA ASP A 72 0.84 4.04 -3.18
C ASP A 72 -0.43 3.50 -2.50
N ILE A 73 -0.61 3.75 -1.19
CA ILE A 73 -1.87 3.41 -0.51
C ILE A 73 -3.03 4.23 -1.05
N LEU A 74 -2.84 5.53 -1.28
CA LEU A 74 -3.90 6.42 -1.79
C LEU A 74 -4.34 6.00 -3.20
N ARG A 75 -3.38 5.62 -4.06
CA ARG A 75 -3.68 5.08 -5.39
C ARG A 75 -4.50 3.80 -5.30
N ARG A 76 -4.11 2.85 -4.44
CA ARG A 76 -4.87 1.59 -4.24
C ARG A 76 -6.28 1.84 -3.73
N TYR A 77 -6.47 2.76 -2.79
CA TYR A 77 -7.80 3.12 -2.30
C TYR A 77 -8.67 3.73 -3.40
N LYS A 78 -8.08 4.55 -4.27
CA LYS A 78 -8.79 5.13 -5.40
C LYS A 78 -9.19 4.08 -6.43
N GLU A 79 -8.26 3.21 -6.81
CA GLU A 79 -8.53 2.09 -7.73
C GLU A 79 -9.62 1.17 -7.19
N ALA A 80 -9.57 0.81 -5.90
CA ALA A 80 -10.61 0.02 -5.26
C ALA A 80 -11.97 0.74 -5.26
N ALA A 81 -12.00 2.04 -4.99
CA ALA A 81 -13.24 2.81 -5.02
C ALA A 81 -13.87 2.85 -6.42
N ASP A 82 -13.06 3.03 -7.46
CA ASP A 82 -13.51 3.01 -8.85
C ASP A 82 -14.02 1.62 -9.25
N GLU A 83 -13.35 0.55 -8.83
CA GLU A 83 -13.79 -0.83 -9.05
C GLU A 83 -15.15 -1.12 -8.39
N TYR A 84 -15.32 -0.76 -7.12
CA TYR A 84 -16.60 -0.94 -6.41
C TYR A 84 -17.73 -0.15 -7.06
N LYS A 85 -17.44 1.07 -7.54
CA LYS A 85 -18.41 1.89 -8.26
C LYS A 85 -18.86 1.22 -9.56
N ASP A 86 -17.91 0.68 -10.33
CA ASP A 86 -18.20 -0.04 -11.57
C ASP A 86 -19.02 -1.31 -11.32
N MET A 87 -18.65 -2.10 -10.31
CA MET A 87 -19.41 -3.29 -9.91
C MET A 87 -20.85 -2.93 -9.50
N TYR A 88 -21.01 -1.87 -8.71
CA TYR A 88 -22.32 -1.39 -8.26
C TYR A 88 -23.20 -0.98 -9.45
N HIS A 89 -22.68 -0.17 -10.37
CA HIS A 89 -23.46 0.27 -11.53
C HIS A 89 -23.81 -0.90 -12.46
N ARG A 90 -22.90 -1.86 -12.67
CA ARG A 90 -23.19 -3.05 -13.47
C ARG A 90 -24.28 -3.92 -12.84
N ALA A 91 -24.20 -4.15 -11.53
CA ALA A 91 -25.22 -4.90 -10.80
C ALA A 91 -26.58 -4.20 -10.88
N LEU A 92 -26.62 -2.90 -10.58
CA LEU A 92 -27.85 -2.11 -10.61
C LEU A 92 -28.51 -2.12 -11.99
N ASN A 93 -27.72 -1.94 -13.06
CA ASN A 93 -28.22 -1.99 -14.44
C ASN A 93 -28.80 -3.37 -14.77
N ARG A 94 -28.12 -4.44 -14.37
CA ARG A 94 -28.61 -5.80 -14.56
C ARG A 94 -29.94 -6.02 -13.85
N GLU A 95 -30.05 -5.62 -12.59
CA GLU A 95 -31.30 -5.75 -11.81
C GLU A 95 -32.44 -4.96 -12.47
N LEU A 96 -32.20 -3.72 -12.90
CA LEU A 96 -33.21 -2.90 -13.56
C LEU A 96 -33.74 -3.56 -14.85
N MET A 97 -32.83 -4.07 -15.68
CA MET A 97 -33.20 -4.79 -16.91
C MET A 97 -33.97 -6.08 -16.62
N LEU A 98 -33.62 -6.82 -15.56
CA LEU A 98 -34.32 -8.02 -15.16
C LEU A 98 -35.72 -7.71 -14.65
N VAL A 99 -35.90 -6.67 -13.83
CA VAL A 99 -37.21 -6.21 -13.36
C VAL A 99 -38.12 -5.86 -14.54
N GLU A 100 -37.61 -5.12 -15.53
CA GLU A 100 -38.38 -4.80 -16.73
C GLU A 100 -38.75 -6.06 -17.52
N ARG A 101 -37.81 -7.00 -17.67
CA ARG A 101 -38.02 -8.26 -18.38
C ARG A 101 -39.06 -9.13 -17.69
N VAL A 102 -39.01 -9.25 -16.37
CA VAL A 102 -39.99 -10.00 -15.57
C VAL A 102 -41.37 -9.38 -15.74
N ALA A 103 -41.51 -8.07 -15.59
CA ALA A 103 -42.79 -7.38 -15.76
C ALA A 103 -43.38 -7.58 -17.18
N ARG A 104 -42.52 -7.63 -18.22
CA ARG A 104 -42.94 -7.93 -19.59
C ARG A 104 -43.42 -9.37 -19.73
N LEU A 105 -42.67 -10.32 -19.19
CA LEU A 105 -43.01 -11.75 -19.22
C LEU A 105 -44.29 -12.05 -18.45
N GLU A 106 -44.51 -11.43 -17.30
CA GLU A 106 -45.75 -11.55 -16.53
C GLU A 106 -46.96 -11.06 -17.34
N LYS A 107 -46.82 -9.92 -18.04
CA LYS A 107 -47.87 -9.43 -18.95
C LYS A 107 -48.12 -10.38 -20.12
N GLU A 108 -47.08 -10.98 -20.68
CA GLU A 108 -47.22 -11.98 -21.75
C GLU A 108 -47.92 -13.24 -21.24
N LEU A 109 -47.51 -13.78 -20.09
CA LEU A 109 -48.14 -14.94 -19.45
C LEU A 109 -49.62 -14.70 -19.13
N ALA A 110 -49.98 -13.50 -18.65
CA ALA A 110 -51.37 -13.12 -18.42
C ALA A 110 -52.23 -13.15 -19.69
N ARG A 111 -51.64 -12.99 -20.89
CA ARG A 111 -52.38 -13.18 -22.16
C ARG A 111 -52.71 -14.64 -22.42
N PHE A 112 -51.86 -15.56 -21.96
CA PHE A 112 -52.02 -16.99 -22.16
C PHE A 112 -52.74 -17.70 -21.00
N SER A 113 -53.03 -17.01 -19.89
CA SER A 113 -53.69 -17.60 -18.71
C SER A 113 -55.14 -18.05 -18.95
N ASN A 114 -55.77 -17.63 -20.05
CA ASN A 114 -57.13 -18.03 -20.43
C ASN A 114 -57.17 -19.26 -21.34
N ILE A 115 -56.05 -19.93 -21.57
CA ILE A 115 -55.95 -21.07 -22.47
C ILE A 115 -55.85 -22.36 -21.64
N VAL A 116 -56.87 -23.20 -21.71
CA VAL A 116 -56.88 -24.51 -21.04
C VAL A 116 -56.10 -25.51 -21.91
N PRO A 117 -55.13 -26.25 -21.36
CA PRO A 117 -54.41 -27.26 -22.14
C PRO A 117 -55.36 -28.37 -22.59
N ILE A 118 -55.42 -28.61 -23.90
CA ILE A 118 -56.12 -29.77 -24.48
C ILE A 118 -55.32 -31.01 -24.07
N LYS A 119 -55.79 -31.73 -23.05
CA LYS A 119 -55.22 -33.03 -22.67
C LYS A 119 -55.38 -34.00 -23.86
N LYS A 120 -54.28 -34.66 -24.21
CA LYS A 120 -54.30 -35.87 -25.06
C LYS A 120 -54.66 -37.09 -24.22
#